data_AF-A0A510UJ13-F1
#
_entry.id   AF-A0A510UJ13-F1
#
_cell.length_a   1.000
_cell.length_b   1.000
_cell.length_c   1.000
_cell.angle_alpha   90.00
_cell.angle_beta   90.00
_cell.angle_gamma   90.00
#
_symmetry.space_group_name_H-M   'P 1'
#
loop_
_entity.id
_entity.type
_entity.pdbx_description
1 polymer ?
#
loop_
_entity_poly.entity_id
_entity_poly.type
_entity_poly.pdbx_seq_one_letter_code
_entity_poly.pdbx_strand_id
1 'polypeptide(L)'
;MLILLAIVCINFFFANQKQKKIEKRKELEESSYRRALAEARAAERQERVYKAQTGHISTQLFLAKEAEMSNFEEALHWYEMAANLNNSIAIRSVIRLCDSRRDNPELREKSTFWGKVVAAEEGGPEDKLALGIAFLQGKGVEANIEKGIALITEAAEANHIPAQLFIADWYVAEANPQPNAKLAAEWNLRAAMLDNVEAQIRIGKQYAEGRGVAVDPKKATYWLEVAAESGDAKAQYFAGEMGADTNEKGNSIAYIWLWLAAKNGIEAAVSRRDHVGHLVGVDAVIGLQSMAKPLYEKMSKGKLKKHAIIKSLDKLYQRESYFPDENEFMVGEESNTSATENEITADNVEDVVSVTEKKEETKEPMNFSQTKMDSGAKF
;
A
#
# COMPACT_ATOMS: atom_id res chain seq x y z
N MET A 1 -18.40 102.64 -4.87
CA MET A 1 -17.42 101.75 -4.19
C MET A 1 -18.10 100.65 -3.38
N LEU A 2 -19.00 100.94 -2.42
CA LEU A 2 -19.66 99.93 -1.56
C LEU A 2 -20.55 98.90 -2.31
N ILE A 3 -21.32 99.34 -3.31
CA ILE A 3 -22.22 98.45 -4.09
C ILE A 3 -21.42 97.45 -4.94
N LEU A 4 -20.32 97.90 -5.52
CA LEU A 4 -19.41 97.07 -6.32
C LEU A 4 -18.74 96.00 -5.45
N LEU A 5 -18.38 96.35 -4.21
CA LEU A 5 -17.80 95.43 -3.23
C LEU A 5 -18.81 94.37 -2.77
N ALA A 6 -20.07 94.75 -2.55
CA ALA A 6 -21.15 93.82 -2.21
C ALA A 6 -21.46 92.82 -3.33
N ILE A 7 -21.49 93.26 -4.60
CA ILE A 7 -21.69 92.39 -5.76
C ILE A 7 -20.53 91.39 -5.90
N VAL A 8 -19.29 91.82 -5.66
CA VAL A 8 -18.11 90.94 -5.65
C VAL A 8 -18.19 89.89 -4.53
N CYS A 9 -18.62 90.27 -3.32
CA CYS A 9 -18.82 89.33 -2.20
C CYS A 9 -19.92 88.30 -2.49
N ILE A 10 -21.04 88.73 -3.09
CA ILE A 10 -22.15 87.85 -3.49
C ILE A 10 -21.69 86.86 -4.57
N ASN A 11 -21.00 87.34 -5.60
CA ASN A 11 -20.45 86.51 -6.67
C ASN A 11 -19.41 85.50 -6.15
N PHE A 12 -18.56 85.90 -5.21
CA PHE A 12 -17.59 85.02 -4.56
C PHE A 12 -18.27 83.92 -3.71
N PHE A 13 -19.34 84.25 -2.97
CA PHE A 13 -20.11 83.29 -2.20
C PHE A 13 -20.80 82.24 -3.10
N PHE A 14 -21.40 82.67 -4.22
CA PHE A 14 -22.00 81.75 -5.20
C PHE A 14 -20.94 80.90 -5.92
N ALA A 15 -19.77 81.47 -6.24
CA ALA A 15 -18.64 80.73 -6.80
C ALA A 15 -18.12 79.65 -5.84
N ASN A 16 -17.99 79.97 -4.54
CA ASN A 16 -17.56 79.04 -3.50
C ASN A 16 -18.62 77.93 -3.27
N GLN A 17 -19.92 78.28 -3.24
CA GLN A 17 -21.02 77.29 -3.20
C GLN A 17 -21.03 76.36 -4.42
N LYS A 18 -20.72 76.89 -5.61
CA LYS A 18 -20.59 76.11 -6.85
C LYS A 18 -19.36 75.19 -6.80
N GLN A 19 -18.22 75.66 -6.31
CA GLN A 19 -17.02 74.85 -6.08
C GLN A 19 -17.28 73.71 -5.11
N LYS A 20 -17.92 73.97 -3.95
CA LYS A 20 -18.32 72.93 -2.99
C LYS A 20 -19.27 71.88 -3.59
N LYS A 21 -20.19 72.28 -4.48
CA LYS A 21 -21.07 71.33 -5.20
C LYS A 21 -20.31 70.48 -6.21
N ILE A 22 -19.30 71.05 -6.88
CA ILE A 22 -18.43 70.33 -7.81
C ILE A 22 -17.54 69.35 -7.04
N GLU A 23 -16.96 69.77 -5.91
CA GLU A 23 -16.17 68.91 -5.02
C GLU A 23 -17.00 67.72 -4.53
N LYS A 24 -18.20 67.97 -3.99
CA LYS A 24 -19.10 66.88 -3.57
C LYS A 24 -19.49 65.91 -4.68
N ARG A 25 -19.66 66.40 -5.92
CA ARG A 25 -19.93 65.54 -7.10
C ARG A 25 -18.71 64.71 -7.46
N LYS A 26 -17.52 65.31 -7.45
CA LYS A 26 -16.25 64.58 -7.66
C LYS A 26 -16.04 63.53 -6.60
N GLU A 27 -16.29 63.84 -5.32
CA GLU A 27 -16.23 62.87 -4.22
C GLU A 27 -17.23 61.71 -4.41
N LEU A 28 -18.47 62.02 -4.85
CA LEU A 28 -19.48 61.01 -5.13
C LEU A 28 -19.04 60.11 -6.30
N GLU A 29 -18.56 60.70 -7.40
CA GLU A 29 -18.04 59.99 -8.57
C GLU A 29 -16.83 59.13 -8.20
N GLU A 30 -15.85 59.66 -7.49
CA GLU A 30 -14.69 58.92 -6.97
C GLU A 30 -15.12 57.76 -6.06
N SER A 31 -16.10 57.98 -5.18
CA SER A 31 -16.62 56.92 -4.31
C SER A 31 -17.31 55.81 -5.11
N SER A 32 -18.10 56.16 -6.13
CA SER A 32 -18.75 55.20 -7.02
C SER A 32 -17.74 54.42 -7.86
N TYR A 33 -16.71 55.09 -8.37
CA TYR A 33 -15.62 54.48 -9.12
C TYR A 33 -14.80 53.51 -8.24
N ARG A 34 -14.46 53.92 -7.01
CA ARG A 34 -13.78 53.05 -6.04
C ARG A 34 -14.61 51.81 -5.69
N ARG A 35 -15.93 51.95 -5.54
CA ARG A 35 -16.84 50.82 -5.32
C ARG A 35 -16.90 49.89 -6.53
N ALA A 36 -17.10 50.42 -7.73
CA ALA A 36 -17.12 49.63 -8.96
C ALA A 36 -15.80 48.86 -9.16
N LEU A 37 -14.66 49.49 -8.85
CA LEU A 37 -13.35 48.84 -8.90
C LEU A 37 -13.21 47.75 -7.83
N ALA A 38 -13.72 47.96 -6.63
CA ALA A 38 -13.72 46.95 -5.57
C ALA A 38 -14.61 45.75 -5.92
N GLU A 39 -15.80 46.00 -6.48
CA GLU A 39 -16.72 44.96 -6.97
C GLU A 39 -16.10 44.16 -8.12
N ALA A 40 -15.47 44.83 -9.09
CA ALA A 40 -14.77 44.16 -10.18
C ALA A 40 -13.63 43.26 -9.67
N ARG A 41 -12.83 43.74 -8.70
CA ARG A 41 -11.78 42.93 -8.06
C ARG A 41 -12.37 41.75 -7.27
N ALA A 42 -13.50 41.95 -6.61
CA ALA A 42 -14.17 40.88 -5.87
C ALA A 42 -14.70 39.80 -6.82
N ALA A 43 -15.31 40.18 -7.94
CA ALA A 43 -15.77 39.27 -8.98
C ALA A 43 -14.59 38.48 -9.60
N GLU A 44 -13.49 39.15 -9.91
CA GLU A 44 -12.27 38.50 -10.43
C GLU A 44 -11.70 37.49 -9.42
N ARG A 45 -11.68 37.84 -8.13
CA ARG A 45 -11.26 36.92 -7.06
C ARG A 45 -12.20 35.71 -6.96
N GLN A 46 -13.52 35.91 -7.05
CA GLN A 46 -14.49 34.81 -7.04
C GLN A 46 -14.27 33.86 -8.23
N GLU A 47 -14.01 34.39 -9.42
CA GLU A 47 -13.72 33.56 -10.59
C GLU A 47 -12.44 32.74 -10.40
N ARG A 48 -11.38 33.33 -9.82
CA ARG A 48 -10.15 32.59 -9.49
C ARG A 48 -10.38 31.50 -8.45
N VAL A 49 -11.14 31.80 -7.40
CA VAL A 49 -11.48 30.82 -6.36
C VAL A 49 -12.27 29.67 -6.98
N TYR A 50 -13.23 29.96 -7.85
CA TYR A 50 -13.97 28.94 -8.58
C TYR A 50 -13.04 28.07 -9.44
N LYS A 51 -12.12 28.67 -10.21
CA LYS A 51 -11.11 27.93 -10.99
C LYS A 51 -10.23 27.05 -10.10
N ALA A 52 -9.82 27.55 -8.94
CA ALA A 52 -9.02 26.79 -8.00
C ALA A 52 -9.82 25.61 -7.40
N GLN A 53 -11.11 25.80 -7.08
CA GLN A 53 -12.02 24.73 -6.65
C GLN A 53 -12.20 23.65 -7.73
N THR A 54 -12.23 24.03 -9.01
CA THR A 54 -12.30 23.07 -10.13
C THR A 54 -11.02 22.28 -10.38
N GLY A 55 -9.96 22.48 -9.57
CA GLY A 55 -8.71 21.71 -9.66
C GLY A 55 -7.59 22.39 -10.46
N HIS A 56 -7.70 23.69 -10.78
CA HIS A 56 -6.66 24.38 -11.55
C HIS A 56 -5.43 24.69 -10.68
N ILE A 57 -4.41 23.84 -10.77
CA ILE A 57 -3.22 23.83 -9.90
C ILE A 57 -2.52 25.19 -9.83
N SER A 58 -2.31 25.88 -10.96
CA SER A 58 -1.59 27.17 -10.93
C SER A 58 -2.40 28.27 -10.24
N THR A 59 -3.73 28.23 -10.30
CA THR A 59 -4.59 29.16 -9.56
C THR A 59 -4.61 28.83 -8.07
N GLN A 60 -4.61 27.54 -7.71
CA GLN A 60 -4.46 27.09 -6.32
C GLN A 60 -3.13 27.59 -5.73
N LEU A 61 -2.01 27.38 -6.44
CA LEU A 61 -0.69 27.86 -6.00
C LEU A 61 -0.62 29.39 -5.90
N PHE A 62 -1.26 30.11 -6.82
CA PHE A 62 -1.33 31.57 -6.79
C PHE A 62 -2.09 32.08 -5.55
N LEU A 63 -3.29 31.55 -5.30
CA LEU A 63 -4.11 31.91 -4.12
C LEU A 63 -3.40 31.54 -2.82
N ALA A 64 -2.75 30.37 -2.79
CA ALA A 64 -1.95 29.93 -1.65
C ALA A 64 -0.83 30.93 -1.35
N LYS A 65 -0.11 31.38 -2.39
CA LYS A 65 0.99 32.33 -2.26
C LYS A 65 0.53 33.71 -1.79
N GLU A 66 -0.62 34.19 -2.27
CA GLU A 66 -1.25 35.44 -1.79
C GLU A 66 -1.63 35.34 -0.30
N ALA A 67 -2.11 34.16 0.12
CA ALA A 67 -2.55 33.90 1.48
C ALA A 67 -1.37 33.73 2.47
N GLU A 68 -0.16 33.34 2.06
CA GLU A 68 0.95 33.03 3.00
C GLU A 68 1.24 34.12 4.04
N MET A 69 1.16 35.38 3.64
CA MET A 69 1.44 36.52 4.52
C MET A 69 0.22 36.99 5.32
N SER A 70 -0.99 36.68 4.85
CA SER A 70 -2.24 37.21 5.38
C SER A 70 -2.99 36.18 6.23
N ASN A 71 -3.09 34.94 5.75
CA ASN A 71 -3.84 33.85 6.37
C ASN A 71 -3.18 32.48 6.13
N PHE A 72 -2.59 31.93 7.19
CA PHE A 72 -1.93 30.62 7.15
C PHE A 72 -2.87 29.47 6.79
N GLU A 73 -4.09 29.47 7.31
CA GLU A 73 -5.04 28.37 7.10
C GLU A 73 -5.53 28.32 5.65
N GLU A 74 -5.81 29.50 5.06
CA GLU A 74 -6.18 29.61 3.65
C GLU A 74 -5.01 29.19 2.74
N ALA A 75 -3.78 29.61 3.08
CA ALA A 75 -2.59 29.19 2.33
C ALA A 75 -2.41 27.66 2.37
N LEU A 76 -2.52 27.07 3.56
CA LEU A 76 -2.38 25.63 3.76
C LEU A 76 -3.46 24.85 3.01
N HIS A 77 -4.72 25.30 3.05
CA HIS A 77 -5.83 24.68 2.34
C HIS A 77 -5.59 24.60 0.82
N TRP A 78 -5.21 25.71 0.20
CA TRP A 78 -4.94 25.74 -1.23
C TRP A 78 -3.72 24.91 -1.62
N TYR A 79 -2.66 24.92 -0.79
CA TYR A 79 -1.51 24.04 -1.02
C TYR A 79 -1.88 22.56 -0.87
N GLU A 80 -2.74 22.18 0.07
CA GLU A 80 -3.21 20.79 0.22
C GLU A 80 -4.04 20.33 -0.95
N MET A 81 -4.94 21.17 -1.46
CA MET A 81 -5.69 20.85 -2.68
C MET A 81 -4.77 20.58 -3.87
N ALA A 82 -3.73 21.38 -4.05
CA ALA A 82 -2.74 21.17 -5.10
C ALA A 82 -1.85 19.94 -4.82
N ALA A 83 -1.54 19.67 -3.55
CA ALA A 83 -0.75 18.52 -3.12
C ALA A 83 -1.51 17.19 -3.34
N ASN A 84 -2.83 17.18 -3.14
CA ASN A 84 -3.71 16.04 -3.45
C ASN A 84 -3.77 15.72 -4.96
N LEU A 85 -3.39 16.68 -5.81
CA LEU A 85 -3.21 16.51 -7.25
C LEU A 85 -1.75 16.13 -7.61
N ASN A 86 -0.97 15.68 -6.63
CA ASN A 86 0.45 15.31 -6.74
C ASN A 86 1.36 16.44 -7.26
N ASN A 87 1.05 17.70 -6.92
CA ASN A 87 1.95 18.80 -7.27
C ASN A 87 3.13 18.90 -6.28
N SER A 88 4.35 18.65 -6.76
CA SER A 88 5.57 18.65 -5.94
C SER A 88 5.88 20.00 -5.27
N ILE A 89 5.58 21.12 -5.92
CA ILE A 89 5.78 22.47 -5.34
C ILE A 89 4.82 22.67 -4.16
N ALA A 90 3.57 22.24 -4.32
CA ALA A 90 2.57 22.32 -3.28
C ALA A 90 2.96 21.46 -2.08
N ILE A 91 3.33 20.19 -2.30
CA ILE A 91 3.75 19.26 -1.24
C ILE A 91 4.91 19.85 -0.42
N ARG A 92 5.96 20.35 -1.10
CA ARG A 92 7.11 20.98 -0.42
C ARG A 92 6.70 22.25 0.33
N SER A 93 5.73 23.00 -0.18
CA SER A 93 5.20 24.20 0.49
C SER A 93 4.41 23.83 1.74
N VAL A 94 3.61 22.77 1.71
CA VAL A 94 2.89 22.24 2.89
C VAL A 94 3.88 21.84 3.98
N ILE A 95 4.91 21.05 3.64
CA ILE A 95 5.95 20.61 4.59
C ILE A 95 6.61 21.83 5.24
N ARG A 96 7.08 22.80 4.42
CA ARG A 96 7.71 24.02 4.93
C ARG A 96 6.80 24.82 5.85
N LEU A 97 5.53 24.99 5.49
CA LEU A 97 4.57 25.73 6.30
C LEU A 97 4.29 25.00 7.62
N CYS A 98 4.13 23.68 7.60
CA CYS A 98 3.91 22.89 8.80
C CYS A 98 5.13 22.88 9.72
N ASP A 99 6.34 22.72 9.17
CA ASP A 99 7.59 22.72 9.95
C ASP A 99 7.88 24.05 10.63
N SER A 100 7.44 25.18 10.03
CA SER A 100 7.56 26.50 10.65
C SER A 100 6.76 26.63 11.95
N ARG A 101 5.77 25.76 12.17
CA ARG A 101 4.86 25.75 13.33
C ARG A 101 4.86 24.39 14.03
N ARG A 102 6.07 23.83 14.23
CA ARG A 102 6.27 22.49 14.81
C ARG A 102 5.69 22.29 16.22
N ASP A 103 5.38 23.38 16.91
CA ASP A 103 4.74 23.34 18.24
C ASP A 103 3.33 22.73 18.20
N ASN A 104 2.64 22.79 17.06
CA ASN A 104 1.35 22.11 16.90
C ASN A 104 1.56 20.64 16.49
N PRO A 105 1.12 19.65 17.30
CA PRO A 105 1.27 18.24 16.98
C PRO A 105 0.58 17.83 15.68
N GLU A 106 -0.57 18.42 15.34
CA GLU A 106 -1.31 18.08 14.11
C GLU A 106 -0.54 18.48 12.85
N LEU A 107 0.05 19.69 12.86
CA LEU A 107 0.88 20.17 11.76
C LEU A 107 2.15 19.34 11.63
N ARG A 108 2.72 18.89 12.76
CA ARG A 108 3.87 17.97 12.74
C ARG A 108 3.51 16.65 12.06
N GLU A 109 2.37 16.05 12.40
CA GLU A 109 1.93 14.81 11.76
C GLU A 109 1.68 15.02 10.26
N LYS A 110 1.04 16.13 9.88
CA LYS A 110 0.84 16.51 8.48
C LYS A 110 2.16 16.69 7.72
N SER A 111 3.14 17.36 8.30
CA SER A 111 4.49 17.48 7.72
C SER A 111 5.12 16.10 7.51
N THR A 112 5.04 15.22 8.52
CA THR A 112 5.60 13.86 8.40
C THR A 112 4.89 13.02 7.34
N PHE A 113 3.58 13.18 7.16
CA PHE A 113 2.82 12.50 6.12
C PHE A 113 3.28 12.94 4.73
N TRP A 114 3.30 14.25 4.46
CA TRP A 114 3.71 14.77 3.16
C TRP A 114 5.19 14.50 2.87
N GLY A 115 6.05 14.46 3.89
CA GLY A 115 7.43 13.98 3.76
C GLY A 115 7.51 12.53 3.27
N LYS A 116 6.63 11.64 3.75
CA LYS A 116 6.53 10.26 3.25
C LYS A 116 6.02 10.19 1.81
N VAL A 117 5.14 11.10 1.39
CA VAL A 117 4.69 11.19 -0.01
C VAL A 117 5.87 11.47 -0.93
N VAL A 118 6.70 12.48 -0.58
CA VAL A 118 7.92 12.78 -1.35
C VAL A 118 8.89 11.60 -1.34
N ALA A 119 9.08 10.96 -0.18
CA ALA A 119 9.94 9.78 -0.08
C ALA A 119 9.43 8.61 -0.91
N ALA A 120 8.11 8.39 -1.01
CA ALA A 120 7.55 7.32 -1.82
C ALA A 120 7.60 7.59 -3.34
N GLU A 121 7.63 8.86 -3.77
CA GLU A 121 7.83 9.24 -5.18
C GLU A 121 9.25 8.94 -5.66
N GLU A 122 10.26 9.21 -4.83
CA GLU A 122 11.68 9.04 -5.17
C GLU A 122 12.26 7.69 -4.68
N GLY A 123 11.60 7.05 -3.72
CA GLY A 123 12.13 5.95 -2.93
C GLY A 123 11.61 4.58 -3.33
N GLY A 124 11.86 3.62 -2.44
CA GLY A 124 11.67 2.19 -2.68
C GLY A 124 10.32 1.65 -2.21
N PRO A 125 10.13 0.32 -2.24
CA PRO A 125 8.92 -0.30 -1.72
C PRO A 125 8.74 -0.12 -0.19
N GLU A 126 9.83 0.13 0.54
CA GLU A 126 9.78 0.48 1.96
C GLU A 126 9.06 1.82 2.21
N ASP A 127 9.35 2.83 1.39
CA ASP A 127 8.70 4.14 1.49
C ASP A 127 7.22 4.07 1.11
N LYS A 128 6.88 3.24 0.10
CA LYS A 128 5.48 2.96 -0.28
C LYS A 128 4.72 2.26 0.85
N LEU A 129 5.34 1.29 1.53
CA LEU A 129 4.78 0.66 2.73
C LEU A 129 4.56 1.70 3.84
N ALA A 130 5.56 2.54 4.12
CA ALA A 130 5.47 3.56 5.15
C ALA A 130 4.39 4.62 4.88
N LEU A 131 4.18 4.96 3.61
CA LEU A 131 3.10 5.84 3.15
C LEU A 131 1.74 5.15 3.24
N GLY A 132 1.64 3.89 2.81
CA GLY A 132 0.40 3.11 2.91
C GLY A 132 -0.07 2.98 4.35
N ILE A 133 0.84 2.67 5.29
CA ILE A 133 0.54 2.64 6.73
C ILE A 133 0.09 4.02 7.23
N ALA A 134 0.65 5.11 6.72
CA ALA A 134 0.24 6.46 7.11
C ALA A 134 -1.21 6.77 6.68
N PHE A 135 -1.60 6.36 5.47
CA PHE A 135 -2.99 6.44 4.99
C PHE A 135 -3.95 5.58 5.81
N LEU A 136 -3.54 4.39 6.25
CA LEU A 136 -4.35 3.53 7.11
C LEU A 136 -4.57 4.14 8.51
N GLN A 137 -3.54 4.77 9.08
CA GLN A 137 -3.61 5.37 10.41
C GLN A 137 -4.35 6.73 10.43
N GLY A 138 -4.44 7.42 9.29
CA GLY A 138 -5.05 8.76 9.22
C GLY A 138 -4.27 9.83 10.01
N LYS A 139 -2.94 9.66 10.15
CA LYS A 139 -2.09 10.65 10.84
C LYS A 139 -1.64 11.72 9.87
N GLY A 140 -2.09 12.96 10.12
CA GLY A 140 -1.78 14.13 9.29
C GLY A 140 -2.70 14.36 8.08
N VAL A 141 -3.43 13.34 7.63
CA VAL A 141 -4.43 13.39 6.55
C VAL A 141 -5.59 12.46 6.90
N GLU A 142 -6.79 12.69 6.36
CA GLU A 142 -7.92 11.76 6.49
C GLU A 142 -7.53 10.34 6.09
N ALA A 143 -7.96 9.38 6.92
CA ALA A 143 -7.69 7.97 6.68
C ALA A 143 -8.30 7.53 5.34
N ASN A 144 -7.47 6.92 4.49
CA ASN A 144 -7.92 6.37 3.22
C ASN A 144 -7.44 4.92 3.10
N ILE A 145 -8.33 4.00 3.45
CA ILE A 145 -8.02 2.58 3.51
C ILE A 145 -7.67 2.03 2.11
N GLU A 146 -8.44 2.40 1.09
CA GLU A 146 -8.25 1.93 -0.28
C GLU A 146 -6.89 2.35 -0.86
N LYS A 147 -6.53 3.64 -0.75
CA LYS A 147 -5.22 4.13 -1.19
C LYS A 147 -4.08 3.53 -0.39
N GLY A 148 -4.27 3.37 0.92
CA GLY A 148 -3.27 2.76 1.80
C GLY A 148 -2.95 1.32 1.40
N ILE A 149 -3.99 0.49 1.18
CA ILE A 149 -3.82 -0.89 0.73
C ILE A 149 -3.21 -0.94 -0.67
N ALA A 150 -3.64 -0.10 -1.61
CA ALA A 150 -3.12 -0.08 -2.97
C ALA A 150 -1.60 0.18 -3.04
N LEU A 151 -1.08 1.08 -2.20
CA LEU A 151 0.36 1.34 -2.10
C LEU A 151 1.11 0.17 -1.47
N ILE A 152 0.51 -0.49 -0.48
CA ILE A 152 1.10 -1.66 0.19
C ILE A 152 1.10 -2.87 -0.75
N THR A 153 0.04 -3.08 -1.54
CA THR A 153 0.00 -4.12 -2.58
C THR A 153 1.08 -3.90 -3.60
N GLU A 154 1.29 -2.66 -4.07
CA GLU A 154 2.35 -2.34 -5.01
C GLU A 154 3.75 -2.65 -4.43
N ALA A 155 3.97 -2.31 -3.15
CA ALA A 155 5.20 -2.68 -2.45
C ALA A 155 5.36 -4.22 -2.31
N ALA A 156 4.26 -4.92 -2.01
CA ALA A 156 4.24 -6.38 -1.85
C ALA A 156 4.49 -7.11 -3.18
N GLU A 157 3.98 -6.59 -4.29
CA GLU A 157 4.23 -7.06 -5.66
C GLU A 157 5.68 -6.84 -6.09
N ALA A 158 6.34 -5.79 -5.59
CA ALA A 158 7.77 -5.59 -5.74
C ALA A 158 8.65 -6.53 -4.87
N ASN A 159 8.09 -7.65 -4.39
CA ASN A 159 8.75 -8.64 -3.53
C ASN A 159 9.27 -8.08 -2.19
N HIS A 160 8.68 -7.00 -1.69
CA HIS A 160 9.05 -6.47 -0.38
C HIS A 160 8.40 -7.28 0.74
N ILE A 161 9.21 -8.13 1.40
CA ILE A 161 8.78 -9.06 2.44
C ILE A 161 7.96 -8.38 3.57
N PRO A 162 8.38 -7.23 4.16
CA PRO A 162 7.57 -6.57 5.17
C PRO A 162 6.19 -6.14 4.68
N ALA A 163 6.05 -5.71 3.42
CA ALA A 163 4.74 -5.36 2.85
C ALA A 163 3.88 -6.61 2.62
N GLN A 164 4.47 -7.73 2.17
CA GLN A 164 3.76 -9.00 2.02
C GLN A 164 3.24 -9.53 3.37
N LEU A 165 4.04 -9.45 4.43
CA LEU A 165 3.61 -9.82 5.78
C LEU A 165 2.53 -8.88 6.31
N PHE A 166 2.68 -7.57 6.09
CA PHE A 166 1.70 -6.58 6.52
C PHE A 166 0.35 -6.80 5.85
N ILE A 167 0.32 -7.04 4.54
CA ILE A 167 -0.93 -7.24 3.83
C ILE A 167 -1.59 -8.58 4.21
N ALA A 168 -0.80 -9.62 4.48
CA ALA A 168 -1.31 -10.87 5.04
C ALA A 168 -2.00 -10.64 6.40
N ASP A 169 -1.37 -9.87 7.28
CA ASP A 169 -1.95 -9.52 8.59
C ASP A 169 -3.22 -8.66 8.42
N TRP A 170 -3.23 -7.73 7.46
CA TRP A 170 -4.40 -6.92 7.15
C TRP A 170 -5.60 -7.75 6.67
N TYR A 171 -5.39 -8.79 5.85
CA TYR A 171 -6.48 -9.64 5.36
C TYR A 171 -7.17 -10.47 6.46
N VAL A 172 -6.51 -10.69 7.60
CA VAL A 172 -7.05 -11.43 8.75
C VAL A 172 -7.52 -10.49 9.86
N ALA A 173 -7.08 -9.22 9.84
CA ALA A 173 -7.43 -8.23 10.85
C ALA A 173 -8.95 -7.99 10.94
N GLU A 174 -9.47 -7.86 12.15
CA GLU A 174 -10.89 -7.55 12.41
C GLU A 174 -11.30 -6.18 11.86
N ALA A 175 -10.34 -5.25 11.72
CA ALA A 175 -10.57 -3.92 11.17
C ALA A 175 -10.78 -3.91 9.64
N ASN A 176 -10.50 -5.01 8.95
CA ASN A 176 -10.68 -5.10 7.51
C ASN A 176 -12.16 -5.35 7.18
N PRO A 177 -12.81 -4.50 6.36
CA PRO A 177 -14.21 -4.68 5.98
C PRO A 177 -14.46 -5.94 5.15
N GLN A 178 -13.44 -6.50 4.51
CA GLN A 178 -13.51 -7.70 3.68
C GLN A 178 -12.38 -8.67 4.04
N PRO A 179 -12.48 -9.37 5.18
CA PRO A 179 -11.45 -10.32 5.58
C PRO A 179 -11.39 -11.50 4.60
N ASN A 180 -10.18 -11.90 4.22
CA ASN A 180 -9.96 -13.00 3.29
C ASN A 180 -8.74 -13.82 3.72
N ALA A 181 -9.00 -14.88 4.48
CA ALA A 181 -7.95 -15.77 4.98
C ALA A 181 -7.16 -16.45 3.85
N LYS A 182 -7.77 -16.68 2.69
CA LYS A 182 -7.10 -17.29 1.53
C LYS A 182 -6.04 -16.36 0.96
N LEU A 183 -6.39 -15.10 0.70
CA LEU A 183 -5.43 -14.08 0.25
C LEU A 183 -4.32 -13.88 1.28
N ALA A 184 -4.63 -13.91 2.58
CA ALA A 184 -3.61 -13.83 3.63
C ALA A 184 -2.58 -14.96 3.55
N ALA A 185 -3.05 -16.20 3.34
CA ALA A 185 -2.18 -17.35 3.19
C ALA A 185 -1.33 -17.26 1.92
N GLU A 186 -1.90 -16.79 0.80
CA GLU A 186 -1.16 -16.58 -0.45
C GLU A 186 -0.03 -15.55 -0.29
N TRP A 187 -0.27 -14.43 0.39
CA TRP A 187 0.77 -13.42 0.65
C TRP A 187 1.85 -13.91 1.62
N ASN A 188 1.47 -14.63 2.68
CA ASN A 188 2.45 -15.28 3.58
C ASN A 188 3.31 -16.30 2.81
N LEU A 189 2.72 -17.05 1.90
CA LEU A 189 3.43 -18.03 1.10
C LEU A 189 4.45 -17.36 0.17
N ARG A 190 4.11 -16.25 -0.50
CA ARG A 190 5.06 -15.48 -1.31
C ARG A 190 6.27 -15.02 -0.49
N ALA A 191 6.02 -14.51 0.72
CA ALA A 191 7.08 -14.13 1.63
C ALA A 191 7.91 -15.35 2.08
N ALA A 192 7.28 -16.51 2.27
CA ALA A 192 7.96 -17.75 2.64
C ALA A 192 8.86 -18.29 1.53
N MET A 193 8.46 -18.12 0.26
CA MET A 193 9.27 -18.47 -0.92
C MET A 193 10.50 -17.57 -1.06
N LEU A 194 10.44 -16.34 -0.59
CA LEU A 194 11.58 -15.42 -0.48
C LEU A 194 12.47 -15.71 0.75
N ASP A 195 12.39 -16.92 1.31
CA ASP A 195 13.16 -17.39 2.46
C ASP A 195 12.94 -16.60 3.76
N ASN A 196 11.80 -15.94 3.91
CA ASN A 196 11.45 -15.29 5.17
C ASN A 196 10.98 -16.32 6.20
N VAL A 197 11.73 -16.45 7.30
CA VAL A 197 11.47 -17.42 8.37
C VAL A 197 10.13 -17.21 9.07
N GLU A 198 9.75 -15.96 9.34
CA GLU A 198 8.46 -15.65 9.98
C GLU A 198 7.29 -16.05 9.09
N ALA A 199 7.39 -15.76 7.79
CA ALA A 199 6.40 -16.17 6.79
C ALA A 199 6.28 -17.69 6.67
N GLN A 200 7.41 -18.41 6.70
CA GLN A 200 7.45 -19.88 6.70
C GLN A 200 6.75 -20.46 7.95
N ILE A 201 6.94 -19.85 9.13
CA ILE A 201 6.22 -20.25 10.35
C ILE A 201 4.71 -20.01 10.19
N ARG A 202 4.32 -18.83 9.68
CA ARG A 202 2.91 -18.46 9.50
C ARG A 202 2.19 -19.41 8.54
N ILE A 203 2.76 -19.69 7.38
CA ILE A 203 2.15 -20.59 6.40
C ILE A 203 2.12 -22.04 6.91
N GLY A 204 3.15 -22.47 7.65
CA GLY A 204 3.18 -23.77 8.30
C GLY A 204 2.02 -23.96 9.30
N LYS A 205 1.74 -22.94 10.11
CA LYS A 205 0.56 -22.93 11.01
C LYS A 205 -0.76 -22.87 10.25
N GLN A 206 -0.85 -22.06 9.20
CA GLN A 206 -2.05 -21.96 8.37
C GLN A 206 -2.41 -23.32 7.75
N TYR A 207 -1.43 -24.08 7.25
CA TYR A 207 -1.64 -25.46 6.78
C TYR A 207 -2.00 -26.45 7.89
N ALA A 208 -1.45 -26.29 9.09
CA ALA A 208 -1.77 -27.16 10.23
C ALA A 208 -3.22 -26.98 10.72
N GLU A 209 -3.70 -25.74 10.72
CA GLU A 209 -5.01 -25.37 11.28
C GLU A 209 -6.11 -25.23 10.21
N GLY A 210 -5.74 -25.22 8.93
CA GLY A 210 -6.67 -25.01 7.82
C GLY A 210 -7.17 -23.56 7.69
N ARG A 211 -6.35 -22.58 8.10
CA ARG A 211 -6.71 -21.16 8.05
C ARG A 211 -6.37 -20.55 6.70
N GLY A 212 -7.36 -20.44 5.82
CA GLY A 212 -7.21 -19.88 4.47
C GLY A 212 -6.68 -20.86 3.42
N VAL A 213 -6.24 -22.04 3.86
CA VAL A 213 -5.79 -23.17 3.03
C VAL A 213 -6.42 -24.45 3.55
N ALA A 214 -6.50 -25.49 2.72
CA ALA A 214 -6.91 -26.81 3.19
C ALA A 214 -5.88 -27.35 4.20
N VAL A 215 -6.36 -28.07 5.22
CA VAL A 215 -5.48 -28.72 6.19
C VAL A 215 -4.59 -29.71 5.46
N ASP A 216 -3.28 -29.50 5.55
CA ASP A 216 -2.27 -30.39 4.96
C ASP A 216 -1.08 -30.53 5.92
N PRO A 217 -1.03 -31.61 6.71
CA PRO A 217 0.05 -31.81 7.68
C PRO A 217 1.42 -31.98 7.02
N LYS A 218 1.48 -32.45 5.75
CA LYS A 218 2.74 -32.60 5.03
C LYS A 218 3.32 -31.23 4.68
N LYS A 219 2.50 -30.36 4.10
CA LYS A 219 2.89 -28.96 3.80
C LYS A 219 3.23 -28.18 5.06
N ALA A 220 2.42 -28.34 6.11
CA ALA A 220 2.67 -27.71 7.41
C ALA A 220 4.04 -28.10 7.98
N THR A 221 4.34 -29.41 8.00
CA THR A 221 5.62 -29.90 8.52
C THR A 221 6.78 -29.41 7.68
N TYR A 222 6.66 -29.44 6.36
CA TYR A 222 7.70 -28.94 5.46
C TYR A 222 8.05 -27.47 5.74
N TRP A 223 7.07 -26.57 5.72
CA TRP A 223 7.32 -25.13 5.92
C TRP A 223 7.91 -24.82 7.29
N LEU A 224 7.46 -25.53 8.34
CA LEU A 224 8.04 -25.39 9.68
C LEU A 224 9.46 -25.95 9.78
N GLU A 225 9.76 -27.07 9.12
CA GLU A 225 11.10 -27.65 9.09
C GLU A 225 12.09 -26.79 8.29
N VAL A 226 11.64 -26.12 7.21
CA VAL A 226 12.46 -25.14 6.47
C VAL A 226 12.81 -23.96 7.38
N ALA A 227 11.82 -23.43 8.09
CA ALA A 227 12.07 -22.37 9.07
C ALA A 227 12.99 -22.86 10.21
N ALA A 228 12.82 -24.10 10.68
CA ALA A 228 13.61 -24.67 11.76
C ALA A 228 15.09 -24.88 11.36
N GLU A 229 15.33 -25.24 10.10
CA GLU A 229 16.67 -25.41 9.52
C GLU A 229 17.45 -24.08 9.46
N SER A 230 16.75 -22.93 9.39
CA SER A 230 17.38 -21.61 9.47
C SER A 230 17.95 -21.28 10.87
N GLY A 231 17.64 -22.10 11.88
CA GLY A 231 18.10 -21.93 13.26
C GLY A 231 17.11 -21.21 14.17
N ASP A 232 15.95 -20.79 13.67
CA ASP A 232 14.95 -20.14 14.49
C ASP A 232 14.36 -21.10 15.54
N ALA A 233 14.45 -20.70 16.80
CA ALA A 233 14.03 -21.53 17.92
C ALA A 233 12.52 -21.80 17.89
N LYS A 234 11.71 -20.79 17.53
CA LYS A 234 10.24 -20.92 17.50
C LYS A 234 9.83 -21.90 16.41
N ALA A 235 10.44 -21.81 15.23
CA ALA A 235 10.24 -22.75 14.14
C ALA A 235 10.60 -24.18 14.55
N GLN A 236 11.73 -24.39 15.22
CA GLN A 236 12.13 -25.71 15.74
C GLN A 236 11.11 -26.25 16.74
N TYR A 237 10.58 -25.40 17.62
CA TYR A 237 9.53 -25.80 18.55
C TYR A 237 8.26 -26.21 17.81
N PHE A 238 7.78 -25.41 16.84
CA PHE A 238 6.56 -25.72 16.08
C PHE A 238 6.72 -26.95 15.18
N ALA A 239 7.88 -27.14 14.54
CA ALA A 239 8.19 -28.35 13.77
C ALA A 239 8.18 -29.59 14.68
N GLY A 240 8.75 -29.45 15.88
CA GLY A 240 8.70 -30.46 16.93
C GLY A 240 7.27 -30.78 17.38
N GLU A 241 6.43 -29.76 17.52
CA GLU A 241 5.04 -29.90 17.93
C GLU A 241 4.20 -30.63 16.87
N MET A 242 4.42 -30.33 15.58
CA MET A 242 3.71 -30.98 14.47
C MET A 242 4.03 -32.47 14.34
N GLY A 243 5.27 -32.87 14.63
CA GLY A 243 5.68 -34.27 14.57
C GLY A 243 5.34 -35.07 15.84
N ALA A 244 5.08 -34.39 16.96
CA ALA A 244 4.79 -35.04 18.23
C ALA A 244 3.44 -35.78 18.19
N ASP A 245 3.38 -36.92 18.89
CA ASP A 245 2.19 -37.75 19.06
C ASP A 245 1.61 -38.32 17.74
N THR A 246 2.39 -38.33 16.65
CA THR A 246 1.95 -38.80 15.33
C THR A 246 2.23 -40.30 15.12
N ASN A 247 3.49 -40.66 14.91
CA ASN A 247 3.97 -42.03 14.75
C ASN A 247 5.39 -42.14 15.33
N GLU A 248 5.94 -43.34 15.49
CA GLU A 248 7.26 -43.54 16.09
C GLU A 248 8.38 -42.76 15.37
N LYS A 249 8.30 -42.70 14.03
CA LYS A 249 9.24 -41.96 13.19
C LYS A 249 9.11 -40.44 13.38
N GLY A 250 7.87 -39.94 13.42
CA GLY A 250 7.51 -38.55 13.64
C GLY A 250 7.91 -38.09 15.04
N ASN A 251 7.67 -38.92 16.05
CA ASN A 251 8.14 -38.69 17.42
C ASN A 251 9.67 -38.60 17.50
N SER A 252 10.37 -39.44 16.73
CA SER A 252 11.84 -39.37 16.65
C SER A 252 12.33 -38.05 16.05
N ILE A 253 11.71 -37.60 14.96
CA ILE A 253 12.03 -36.31 14.31
C ILE A 253 11.65 -35.14 15.21
N ALA A 254 10.47 -35.19 15.83
CA ALA A 254 9.98 -34.22 16.78
C ALA A 254 10.94 -34.06 17.95
N TYR A 255 11.45 -35.16 18.49
CA TYR A 255 12.43 -35.13 19.57
C TYR A 255 13.71 -34.37 19.16
N ILE A 256 14.20 -34.57 17.94
CA ILE A 256 15.39 -33.85 17.42
C ILE A 256 15.11 -32.34 17.39
N TRP A 257 13.98 -31.91 16.82
CA TRP A 257 13.63 -30.50 16.72
C TRP A 257 13.36 -29.86 18.09
N LEU A 258 12.65 -30.54 18.99
CA LEU A 258 12.39 -30.06 20.36
C LEU A 258 13.69 -29.98 21.17
N TRP A 259 14.64 -30.90 20.97
CA TRP A 259 15.95 -30.82 21.61
C TRP A 259 16.75 -29.59 21.14
N LEU A 260 16.70 -29.27 19.84
CA LEU A 260 17.32 -28.07 19.28
C LEU A 260 16.67 -26.78 19.82
N ALA A 261 15.34 -26.73 19.83
CA ALA A 261 14.58 -25.60 20.36
C ALA A 261 14.89 -25.35 21.85
N ALA A 262 14.99 -26.41 22.65
CA ALA A 262 15.37 -26.33 24.05
C ALA A 262 16.79 -25.78 24.24
N LYS A 263 17.73 -26.12 23.35
CA LYS A 263 19.10 -25.57 23.37
C LYS A 263 19.16 -24.10 22.97
N ASN A 264 18.26 -23.67 22.08
CA ASN A 264 18.11 -22.28 21.68
C ASN A 264 17.25 -21.43 22.66
N GLY A 265 16.88 -21.97 23.83
CA GLY A 265 16.31 -21.20 24.94
C GLY A 265 14.79 -21.28 25.11
N ILE A 266 14.09 -22.16 24.38
CA ILE A 266 12.64 -22.35 24.58
C ILE A 266 12.38 -23.34 25.71
N GLU A 267 11.91 -22.84 26.85
CA GLU A 267 11.60 -23.66 28.04
C GLU A 267 10.45 -24.64 27.78
N ALA A 268 9.41 -24.22 27.07
CA ALA A 268 8.28 -25.08 26.69
C ALA A 268 8.74 -26.31 25.88
N ALA A 269 9.84 -26.19 25.11
CA ALA A 269 10.39 -27.28 24.34
C ALA A 269 10.96 -28.38 25.23
N VAL A 270 11.47 -28.06 26.44
CA VAL A 270 12.00 -29.07 27.38
C VAL A 270 10.89 -30.02 27.82
N SER A 271 9.74 -29.47 28.24
CA SER A 271 8.60 -30.26 28.70
C SER A 271 8.05 -31.14 27.57
N ARG A 272 7.89 -30.57 26.36
CA ARG A 272 7.44 -31.31 25.18
C ARG A 272 8.46 -32.38 24.77
N ARG A 273 9.76 -32.07 24.78
CA ARG A 273 10.84 -33.02 24.47
C ARG A 273 10.80 -34.22 25.41
N ASP A 274 10.64 -33.99 26.70
CA ASP A 274 10.66 -35.05 27.70
C ASP A 274 9.44 -35.96 27.54
N HIS A 275 8.26 -35.37 27.25
CA HIS A 275 7.07 -36.14 26.87
C HIS A 275 7.31 -37.05 25.66
N VAL A 276 7.81 -36.49 24.55
CA VAL A 276 8.12 -37.28 23.34
C VAL A 276 9.22 -38.30 23.60
N GLY A 277 10.21 -37.98 24.44
CA GLY A 277 11.27 -38.90 24.83
C GLY A 277 10.75 -40.15 25.54
N HIS A 278 9.70 -40.02 26.36
CA HIS A 278 9.02 -41.17 26.97
C HIS A 278 8.30 -42.05 25.95
N LEU A 279 7.77 -41.47 24.87
CA LEU A 279 7.05 -42.21 23.82
C LEU A 279 7.99 -43.02 22.91
N VAL A 280 9.20 -42.52 22.63
CA VAL A 280 10.18 -43.21 21.76
C VAL A 280 11.02 -44.22 22.56
N GLY A 281 11.26 -43.96 23.85
CA GLY A 281 12.05 -44.83 24.73
C GLY A 281 13.51 -44.40 24.88
N VAL A 282 14.11 -44.79 26.01
CA VAL A 282 15.41 -44.29 26.49
C VAL A 282 16.56 -44.61 25.52
N ASP A 283 16.57 -45.82 24.94
CA ASP A 283 17.65 -46.27 24.05
C ASP A 283 17.67 -45.47 22.73
N ALA A 284 16.48 -45.22 22.17
CA ALA A 284 16.33 -44.41 20.97
C ALA A 284 16.70 -42.94 21.22
N VAL A 285 16.35 -42.40 22.40
CA VAL A 285 16.70 -41.03 22.80
C VAL A 285 18.21 -40.80 22.79
N ILE A 286 19.02 -41.75 23.27
CA ILE A 286 20.49 -41.64 23.24
C ILE A 286 20.99 -41.55 21.80
N GLY A 287 20.44 -42.39 20.91
CA GLY A 287 20.74 -42.36 19.48
C GLY A 287 20.38 -41.01 18.84
N LEU A 288 19.18 -40.50 19.11
CA LEU A 288 18.69 -39.22 18.57
C LEU A 288 19.52 -38.03 19.08
N GLN A 289 19.91 -38.03 20.36
CA GLN A 289 20.80 -37.01 20.90
C GLN A 289 22.19 -37.04 20.25
N SER A 290 22.71 -38.23 19.91
CA SER A 290 23.99 -38.35 19.21
C SER A 290 23.95 -37.76 17.80
N MET A 291 22.77 -37.73 17.17
CA MET A 291 22.53 -37.08 15.88
C MET A 291 22.26 -35.57 16.01
N ALA A 292 21.46 -35.16 17.01
CA ALA A 292 21.06 -33.77 17.20
C ALA A 292 22.23 -32.85 17.59
N LYS A 293 23.20 -33.35 18.38
CA LYS A 293 24.38 -32.57 18.80
C LYS A 293 25.23 -32.07 17.62
N PRO A 294 25.69 -32.93 16.68
CA PRO A 294 26.39 -32.48 15.48
C PRO A 294 25.56 -31.54 14.59
N LEU A 295 24.24 -31.75 14.51
CA LEU A 295 23.35 -30.86 13.75
C LEU A 295 23.35 -29.45 14.35
N TYR A 296 23.16 -29.33 15.66
CA TYR A 296 23.25 -28.06 16.37
C TYR A 296 24.57 -27.33 16.14
N GLU A 297 25.69 -28.05 16.21
CA GLU A 297 27.01 -27.46 15.93
C GLU A 297 27.17 -27.01 14.47
N LYS A 298 26.56 -27.70 13.51
CA LYS A 298 26.59 -27.30 12.10
C LYS A 298 25.71 -26.10 11.83
N MET A 299 24.54 -26.03 12.48
CA MET A 299 23.61 -24.90 12.41
C MET A 299 24.25 -23.64 13.00
N SER A 300 24.87 -23.75 14.18
CA SER A 300 25.55 -22.60 14.82
C SER A 300 26.75 -22.09 14.04
N LYS A 301 27.40 -22.95 13.24
CA LYS A 301 28.51 -22.59 12.35
C LYS A 301 28.05 -22.06 10.98
N GLY A 302 26.74 -22.08 10.66
CA GLY A 302 26.17 -21.58 9.40
C GLY A 302 26.60 -22.35 8.14
N LYS A 303 27.06 -23.60 8.26
CA LYS A 303 27.64 -24.37 7.13
C LYS A 303 26.63 -25.27 6.40
N LEU A 304 25.33 -25.09 6.64
CA LEU A 304 24.30 -25.97 6.07
C LEU A 304 23.82 -25.44 4.71
N LYS A 305 23.66 -26.37 3.76
CA LYS A 305 22.97 -26.07 2.49
C LYS A 305 21.46 -26.09 2.75
N LYS A 306 20.70 -25.28 2.00
CA LYS A 306 19.23 -25.25 2.06
C LYS A 306 18.64 -26.66 1.88
N HIS A 307 17.68 -27.02 2.75
CA HIS A 307 16.97 -28.30 2.77
C HIS A 307 17.87 -29.53 3.05
N ALA A 308 19.08 -29.36 3.56
CA ALA A 308 19.99 -30.48 3.80
C ALA A 308 19.52 -31.37 4.95
N ILE A 309 19.04 -30.75 6.04
CA ILE A 309 18.50 -31.47 7.20
C ILE A 309 17.24 -32.20 6.79
N ILE A 310 16.30 -31.51 6.13
CA ILE A 310 15.03 -32.08 5.68
C ILE A 310 15.25 -33.30 4.78
N LYS A 311 16.09 -33.16 3.73
CA LYS A 311 16.43 -34.29 2.84
C LYS A 311 17.06 -35.46 3.56
N SER A 312 17.87 -35.20 4.60
CA SER A 312 18.50 -36.26 5.38
C SER A 312 17.50 -36.99 6.28
N LEU A 313 16.55 -36.27 6.88
CA LEU A 313 15.49 -36.83 7.71
C LEU A 313 14.48 -37.60 6.85
N ASP A 314 14.09 -37.07 5.70
CA ASP A 314 13.21 -37.74 4.75
C ASP A 314 13.80 -39.06 4.26
N LYS A 315 15.10 -39.07 3.94
CA LYS A 315 15.80 -40.29 3.53
C LYS A 315 15.90 -41.31 4.67
N LEU A 316 16.16 -40.86 5.90
CA LEU A 316 16.33 -41.74 7.06
C LEU A 316 15.00 -42.39 7.48
N TYR A 317 13.92 -41.61 7.49
CA TYR A 317 12.61 -42.06 7.96
C TYR A 317 11.65 -42.49 6.83
N GLN A 318 12.08 -42.38 5.57
CA GLN A 318 11.31 -42.72 4.36
C GLN A 318 9.99 -41.94 4.31
N ARG A 319 10.06 -40.62 4.48
CA ARG A 319 8.90 -39.73 4.39
C ARG A 319 8.64 -39.36 2.93
N GLU A 320 7.36 -39.15 2.60
CA GLU A 320 7.00 -38.51 1.35
C GLU A 320 7.43 -37.04 1.40
N SER A 321 8.42 -36.68 0.58
CA SER A 321 8.93 -35.31 0.51
C SER A 321 7.94 -34.41 -0.22
N TYR A 322 7.64 -33.26 0.38
CA TYR A 322 6.98 -32.15 -0.29
C TYR A 322 8.01 -31.06 -0.57
N PHE A 323 8.10 -30.61 -1.82
CA PHE A 323 8.85 -29.42 -2.21
C PHE A 323 7.92 -28.59 -3.10
N PRO A 324 7.54 -27.36 -2.68
CA PRO A 324 6.65 -26.51 -3.45
C PRO A 324 7.30 -26.18 -4.80
N ASP A 325 6.53 -26.29 -5.87
CA ASP A 325 6.90 -25.76 -7.19
C ASP A 325 6.61 -24.25 -7.23
N GLU A 326 7.38 -23.49 -8.02
CA GLU A 326 7.20 -22.02 -8.12
C GLU A 326 5.80 -21.65 -8.61
N ASN A 327 5.17 -22.54 -9.38
CA ASN A 327 3.86 -22.35 -10.01
C ASN A 327 2.67 -22.80 -9.15
N GLU A 328 2.88 -23.51 -8.03
CA GLU A 328 1.78 -24.15 -7.29
C GLU A 328 0.80 -23.12 -6.70
N PHE A 329 1.16 -21.83 -6.61
CA PHE A 329 0.39 -20.82 -5.87
C PHE A 329 0.45 -19.39 -6.43
N MET A 330 0.66 -19.25 -7.74
CA MET A 330 0.58 -17.94 -8.41
C MET A 330 -0.86 -17.41 -8.35
N VAL A 331 -1.01 -16.14 -7.98
CA VAL A 331 -2.31 -15.44 -7.97
C VAL A 331 -2.58 -14.99 -9.39
N GLY A 332 -3.61 -15.54 -10.05
CA GLY A 332 -4.19 -14.90 -11.23
C GLY A 332 -4.50 -15.74 -12.45
N GLU A 333 -4.34 -17.06 -12.47
CA GLU A 333 -4.99 -17.90 -13.48
C GLU A 333 -5.52 -19.16 -12.81
N GLU A 334 -6.75 -19.51 -13.18
CA GLU A 334 -7.50 -20.66 -12.70
C GLU A 334 -6.60 -21.91 -12.63
N SER A 335 -6.48 -22.51 -11.46
CA SER A 335 -5.98 -23.88 -11.32
C SER A 335 -7.02 -24.86 -11.87
N ASN A 336 -7.19 -24.86 -13.19
CA ASN A 336 -7.76 -25.96 -13.94
C ASN A 336 -6.69 -27.06 -14.05
N THR A 337 -6.49 -27.80 -12.95
CA THR A 337 -5.89 -29.12 -13.00
C THR A 337 -6.94 -30.13 -12.57
N SER A 338 -7.92 -30.34 -13.46
CA SER A 338 -8.72 -31.55 -13.44
C SER A 338 -7.80 -32.73 -13.72
N ALA A 339 -7.62 -33.56 -12.72
CA ALA A 339 -7.11 -34.91 -12.87
C ALA A 339 -8.03 -35.69 -13.84
N THR A 340 -7.51 -36.02 -15.03
CA THR A 340 -7.84 -37.26 -15.73
C THR A 340 -6.65 -37.65 -16.59
N GLU A 341 -5.99 -38.71 -16.16
CA GLU A 341 -5.21 -39.61 -17.00
C GLU A 341 -6.09 -40.13 -18.14
N ASN A 342 -5.59 -40.13 -19.37
CA ASN A 342 -5.57 -41.30 -20.25
C ASN A 342 -4.86 -40.97 -21.56
N GLU A 343 -3.71 -41.63 -21.76
CA GLU A 343 -3.16 -41.94 -23.07
C GLU A 343 -4.22 -42.67 -23.90
N ILE A 344 -4.43 -42.28 -25.17
CA ILE A 344 -4.63 -43.21 -26.30
C ILE A 344 -4.20 -42.49 -27.59
N THR A 345 -3.38 -43.25 -28.31
CA THR A 345 -2.70 -43.12 -29.60
C THR A 345 -3.41 -42.39 -30.76
N ALA A 346 -2.55 -41.84 -31.63
CA ALA A 346 -2.84 -41.45 -33.01
C ALA A 346 -3.46 -42.59 -33.82
N ASP A 347 -4.56 -42.30 -34.51
CA ASP A 347 -4.81 -42.62 -35.93
C ASP A 347 -6.24 -42.24 -36.31
N ASN A 348 -6.37 -41.36 -37.32
CA ASN A 348 -7.27 -41.45 -38.47
C ASN A 348 -7.70 -40.07 -39.00
N VAL A 349 -7.24 -39.83 -40.22
CA VAL A 349 -7.74 -38.85 -41.17
C VAL A 349 -9.08 -39.38 -41.71
N GLU A 350 -10.12 -38.56 -41.73
CA GLU A 350 -10.93 -38.21 -42.91
C GLU A 350 -12.26 -37.53 -42.49
N ASP A 351 -12.51 -36.41 -43.18
CA ASP A 351 -13.80 -35.82 -43.54
C ASP A 351 -14.84 -35.50 -42.46
N VAL A 352 -15.13 -34.20 -42.29
CA VAL A 352 -16.41 -33.59 -42.73
C VAL A 352 -16.24 -32.07 -42.84
N VAL A 353 -16.49 -31.56 -44.03
CA VAL A 353 -16.66 -30.14 -44.38
C VAL A 353 -17.98 -29.62 -43.80
N SER A 354 -17.97 -28.48 -43.11
CA SER A 354 -19.06 -27.48 -43.21
C SER A 354 -18.67 -26.10 -42.65
N VAL A 355 -18.41 -25.20 -43.60
CA VAL A 355 -18.74 -23.77 -43.68
C VAL A 355 -19.49 -23.16 -42.48
N THR A 356 -18.88 -22.15 -41.84
CA THR A 356 -19.55 -20.86 -41.55
C THR A 356 -18.52 -19.74 -41.39
N GLU A 357 -18.56 -18.79 -42.33
CA GLU A 357 -17.80 -17.53 -42.31
C GLU A 357 -18.36 -16.57 -41.24
N LYS A 358 -17.48 -15.93 -40.47
CA LYS A 358 -17.79 -14.69 -39.74
C LYS A 358 -16.92 -13.56 -40.32
N LYS A 359 -17.61 -12.55 -40.84
CA LYS A 359 -17.05 -11.32 -41.42
C LYS A 359 -16.37 -10.46 -40.34
N GLU A 360 -15.13 -10.08 -40.61
CA GLU A 360 -14.44 -8.96 -39.97
C GLU A 360 -14.85 -7.64 -40.64
N GLU A 361 -15.34 -6.68 -39.85
CA GLU A 361 -15.58 -5.30 -40.29
C GLU A 361 -14.30 -4.47 -40.11
N THR A 362 -13.63 -4.16 -41.22
CA THR A 362 -12.56 -3.17 -41.28
C THR A 362 -13.13 -1.78 -41.56
N LYS A 363 -12.89 -0.84 -40.63
CA LYS A 363 -13.29 0.58 -40.75
C LYS A 363 -12.40 1.32 -41.73
N GLU A 364 -12.99 1.90 -42.78
CA GLU A 364 -12.34 2.87 -43.66
C GLU A 364 -12.28 4.29 -43.01
N PRO A 365 -11.25 5.11 -43.34
CA PRO A 365 -11.07 6.43 -42.74
C PRO A 365 -12.01 7.50 -43.32
N MET A 366 -12.63 8.29 -42.43
CA MET A 366 -13.57 9.36 -42.78
C MET A 366 -12.95 10.49 -43.61
N ASN A 367 -13.61 10.86 -44.71
CA ASN A 367 -13.27 11.97 -45.61
C ASN A 367 -14.11 13.22 -45.27
N PHE A 368 -13.45 14.32 -44.88
CA PHE A 368 -14.07 15.59 -44.46
C PHE A 368 -14.20 16.64 -45.58
N SER A 369 -14.31 16.23 -46.83
CA SER A 369 -14.51 17.16 -47.95
C SER A 369 -15.99 17.32 -48.30
N GLN A 370 -16.74 18.03 -47.45
CA GLN A 370 -17.92 18.83 -47.81
C GLN A 370 -18.68 19.31 -46.56
N THR A 371 -18.44 20.55 -46.14
CA THR A 371 -19.39 21.28 -45.28
C THR A 371 -19.78 22.57 -45.99
N LYS A 372 -21.08 22.68 -46.35
CA LYS A 372 -21.72 23.89 -46.87
C LYS A 372 -21.71 24.97 -45.78
N MET A 373 -21.12 26.12 -46.08
CA MET A 373 -21.29 27.35 -45.32
C MET A 373 -22.70 27.89 -45.55
N ASP A 374 -23.52 27.96 -44.50
CA ASP A 374 -24.74 28.76 -44.52
C ASP A 374 -24.38 30.21 -44.20
N SER A 375 -24.43 31.02 -45.25
CA SER A 375 -24.44 32.47 -45.19
C SER A 375 -25.86 32.98 -45.02
N GLY A 376 -26.12 33.77 -43.98
CA GLY A 376 -27.12 34.84 -44.06
C GLY A 376 -28.14 34.90 -42.94
N ALA A 377 -27.94 35.87 -42.04
CA ALA A 377 -29.03 36.71 -41.56
C ALA A 377 -28.46 38.10 -41.22
N LYS A 378 -28.73 39.07 -42.10
CA LYS A 378 -28.75 40.50 -41.77
C LYS A 378 -30.13 40.79 -41.17
N PHE A 379 -30.20 41.44 -40.02
CA PHE A 379 -30.72 42.80 -39.84
C PHE A 379 -30.31 43.33 -38.46
#